data_AF-A0A6M5YSI3-F1
#
_entry.id   AF-A0A6M5YSI3-F1
#
_cell.length_a   1.000
_cell.length_b   1.000
_cell.length_c   1.000
_cell.angle_alpha   90.00
_cell.angle_beta   90.00
_cell.angle_gamma   90.00
#
_symmetry.space_group_name_H-M   'P 1'
#
loop_
_entity.id
_entity.type
_entity.pdbx_description
1 polymer ?
#
loop_
_entity_poly.entity_id
_entity_poly.type
_entity_poly.pdbx_seq_one_letter_code
_entity_poly.pdbx_strand_id
1 'polypeptide(L)'
;MPAHAKDAVVAWVQQHEDRLAVFYLPRYSPELNPDEYLNNDLKGQVHDAGLPDTSKTLRSRIQRFMHKLLMLPKHVMSYFLHPKVNYCASG
;
A
#
# COMPACT_ATOMS: atom_id res chain seq x y z
N MET A 1 -7.98 -2.97 11.31
CA MET A 1 -9.23 -3.18 10.54
C MET A 1 -9.76 -4.58 10.82
N PRO A 2 -10.98 -4.74 11.37
CA PRO A 2 -11.51 -6.06 11.74
C PRO A 2 -11.86 -6.94 10.53
N ALA A 3 -12.01 -6.36 9.33
CA ALA A 3 -12.34 -7.10 8.12
C ALA A 3 -11.27 -8.15 7.74
N HIS A 4 -9.98 -7.84 7.90
CA HIS A 4 -8.87 -8.75 7.56
C HIS A 4 -8.70 -9.91 8.55
N ALA A 5 -9.40 -9.87 9.69
CA ALA A 5 -9.32 -10.90 10.73
C ALA A 5 -10.62 -11.71 10.86
N LYS A 6 -11.56 -11.57 9.92
CA LYS A 6 -12.78 -12.38 9.91
C LYS A 6 -12.49 -13.82 9.52
N ASP A 7 -13.20 -14.76 10.14
CA ASP A 7 -13.05 -16.20 9.91
C ASP A 7 -13.09 -16.58 8.43
N ALA A 8 -13.97 -15.95 7.64
CA ALA A 8 -14.06 -16.19 6.21
C ALA A 8 -12.76 -15.83 5.45
N VAL A 9 -12.08 -14.75 5.86
CA VAL A 9 -10.79 -14.34 5.26
C VAL A 9 -9.69 -15.28 5.71
N VAL A 10 -9.66 -15.65 7.00
CA VAL A 10 -8.67 -16.59 7.55
C VAL A 10 -8.78 -17.95 6.86
N ALA A 11 -9.99 -18.50 6.74
CA ALA A 11 -10.22 -19.78 6.08
C ALA A 11 -9.81 -19.74 4.60
N TRP A 12 -10.09 -18.64 3.90
CA TRP A 12 -9.67 -18.48 2.50
C TRP A 12 -8.14 -18.42 2.37
N VAL A 13 -7.46 -17.68 3.24
CA VAL A 13 -5.98 -17.62 3.26
C VAL A 13 -5.37 -19.00 3.51
N GLN A 14 -5.90 -19.75 4.48
CA GLN A 14 -5.44 -21.10 4.81
C GLN A 14 -5.59 -22.06 3.62
N GLN A 15 -6.67 -21.94 2.84
CA GLN A 15 -6.87 -22.75 1.63
C GLN A 15 -5.89 -22.44 0.49
N HIS A 16 -5.13 -21.34 0.58
CA HIS A 16 -4.21 -20.86 -0.46
C HIS A 16 -2.78 -20.65 0.09
N GLU A 17 -2.41 -21.36 1.16
CA GLU A 17 -1.09 -21.24 1.79
C GLU A 17 0.06 -21.65 0.85
N ASP A 18 -0.22 -22.49 -0.14
CA ASP A 18 0.71 -22.89 -1.20
C ASP A 18 1.07 -21.74 -2.15
N ARG A 19 0.28 -20.66 -2.16
CA ARG A 19 0.43 -19.51 -3.06
C ARG A 19 0.64 -18.18 -2.34
N LEU A 20 0.33 -18.10 -1.04
CA LEU A 20 0.31 -16.85 -0.29
C LEU A 20 1.13 -16.96 0.99
N ALA A 21 2.10 -16.05 1.14
CA ALA A 21 2.71 -15.75 2.43
C ALA A 21 2.00 -14.53 3.05
N VAL A 22 1.47 -14.70 4.26
CA VAL A 22 0.77 -13.61 4.97
C VAL A 22 1.61 -13.13 6.15
N PHE A 23 1.89 -11.83 6.18
CA PHE A 23 2.61 -11.16 7.26
C PHE A 23 1.63 -10.31 8.07
N TYR A 24 1.50 -10.61 9.36
CA TYR A 24 0.64 -9.85 10.27
C TYR A 24 1.44 -8.74 10.96
N LEU A 25 0.95 -7.51 10.82
CA LEU A 25 1.52 -6.36 11.51
C LEU A 25 0.93 -6.17 12.91
N PRO A 26 1.74 -5.74 13.90
CA PRO A 26 1.22 -5.26 15.17
C PRO A 26 0.15 -4.18 14.99
N ARG A 27 -0.82 -4.14 15.90
CA ARG A 27 -1.85 -3.09 15.89
C ARG A 27 -1.19 -1.73 16.10
N TYR A 28 -1.68 -0.72 15.37
CA TYR A 28 -1.23 0.66 15.46
C TYR A 28 0.23 0.90 15.05
N SER A 29 0.79 0.05 14.19
CA SER A 29 2.13 0.21 13.63
C SER A 29 2.10 0.52 12.12
N PRO A 30 1.52 1.65 11.69
CA PRO A 30 1.45 2.04 10.28
C PRO A 30 2.83 2.16 9.62
N GLU A 31 3.85 2.53 10.40
CA GLU A 31 5.24 2.66 9.94
C GLU A 31 5.89 1.34 9.49
N LEU A 32 5.25 0.21 9.81
CA LEU A 32 5.66 -1.11 9.33
C LEU A 32 4.94 -1.49 8.02
N ASN A 33 3.98 -0.70 7.53
CA ASN A 33 3.29 -0.99 6.28
C ASN A 33 3.95 -0.22 5.11
N PRO A 34 4.56 -0.88 4.11
CA PRO A 34 5.13 -0.20 2.94
C PRO A 34 4.09 0.64 2.18
N ASP A 35 2.81 0.28 2.23
CA ASP A 35 1.73 1.05 1.59
C ASP A 35 1.57 2.45 2.19
N GLU A 36 1.98 2.68 3.44
CA GLU A 36 1.93 4.03 4.02
C GLU A 36 2.93 4.98 3.34
N TYR A 37 4.05 4.47 2.83
CA TYR A 37 5.02 5.25 2.06
C TYR A 37 4.43 5.63 0.69
N LEU A 38 3.79 4.68 0.01
CA LEU A 38 3.02 4.93 -1.21
C LEU A 38 1.91 5.96 -0.96
N ASN A 39 1.14 5.80 0.11
CA ASN A 39 0.05 6.70 0.47
C ASN A 39 0.55 8.12 0.76
N ASN A 40 1.70 8.25 1.43
CA ASN A 40 2.32 9.55 1.70
C ASN A 40 2.73 10.26 0.41
N ASP A 41 3.40 9.55 -0.52
CA ASP A 41 3.79 10.10 -1.83
C ASP A 41 2.55 10.50 -2.66
N LEU A 42 1.55 9.60 -2.74
CA LEU A 42 0.29 9.87 -3.44
C LEU A 42 -0.41 11.12 -2.89
N LYS A 43 -0.54 11.24 -1.56
CA LYS A 43 -1.21 12.37 -0.92
C LYS A 43 -0.45 13.67 -1.18
N GLY A 44 0.88 13.65 -1.11
CA GLY A 44 1.72 14.80 -1.46
C GLY A 44 1.45 15.26 -2.90
N GLN A 45 1.55 14.35 -3.86
CA GLN A 45 1.33 14.64 -5.28
C GLN A 45 -0.09 15.11 -5.60
N VAL A 46 -1.11 14.57 -4.93
CA VAL A 46 -2.50 15.02 -5.11
C VAL A 46 -2.72 16.41 -4.53
N HIS A 47 -2.12 16.71 -3.36
CA HIS A 47 -2.22 18.01 -2.69
C HIS A 47 -1.42 19.11 -3.39
N ASP A 48 -0.26 18.80 -3.97
CA ASP A 48 0.56 19.75 -4.74
C ASP A 48 -0.19 20.31 -5.96
N ALA A 49 -1.15 19.54 -6.49
CA ALA A 49 -2.06 19.97 -7.54
C ALA A 49 -3.29 20.76 -7.03
N GLY A 50 -3.32 21.13 -5.74
CA GLY A 50 -4.45 21.76 -5.05
C GLY A 50 -5.50 20.75 -4.55
N LEU A 51 -6.43 21.15 -3.69
CA LEU A 51 -7.52 20.27 -3.26
C LEU A 51 -8.46 19.96 -4.44
N PRO A 52 -8.85 18.69 -4.67
CA PRO A 52 -9.77 18.35 -5.74
C PRO A 52 -11.22 18.69 -5.36
N ASP A 53 -11.91 19.44 -6.22
CA ASP A 53 -13.29 19.89 -5.97
C ASP A 53 -14.35 18.79 -6.16
N THR A 54 -13.98 17.68 -6.80
CA THR A 54 -14.89 16.55 -7.05
C THR A 54 -14.20 15.20 -6.91
N SER A 55 -14.99 14.17 -6.58
CA SER A 55 -14.53 12.78 -6.55
C SER A 55 -13.98 12.30 -7.90
N LYS A 56 -14.51 12.83 -9.02
CA LYS A 56 -14.01 12.52 -10.37
C LYS A 56 -12.60 13.06 -10.58
N THR A 57 -12.36 14.31 -10.17
CA THR A 57 -11.03 14.93 -10.22
C THR A 57 -10.05 14.19 -9.33
N LEU A 58 -10.44 13.87 -8.08
CA LEU A 58 -9.62 13.08 -7.16
C LEU A 58 -9.24 11.73 -7.78
N ARG A 59 -10.22 10.98 -8.31
CA ARG A 59 -9.97 9.69 -8.98
C ARG A 59 -8.99 9.82 -10.14
N SER A 60 -9.18 10.81 -11.01
CA SER A 60 -8.29 11.02 -12.15
C SER A 60 -6.85 11.31 -11.74
N ARG A 61 -6.65 12.06 -10.65
CA ARG A 61 -5.31 12.37 -10.12
C ARG A 61 -4.64 11.14 -9.53
N ILE A 62 -5.38 10.35 -8.73
CA ILE A 62 -4.88 9.08 -8.20
C ILE A 62 -4.48 8.14 -9.34
N GLN A 63 -5.32 7.97 -10.36
CA GLN A 63 -5.03 7.11 -11.51
C GLN A 63 -3.78 7.58 -12.27
N ARG A 64 -3.64 8.89 -12.51
CA ARG A 64 -2.45 9.45 -13.16
C ARG A 64 -1.18 9.16 -12.37
N PHE A 65 -1.22 9.32 -11.05
CA PHE A 65 -0.10 9.00 -10.18
C PHE A 65 0.26 7.51 -10.22
N MET A 66 -0.73 6.62 -10.10
CA MET A 66 -0.50 5.18 -10.19
C MET A 66 0.08 4.76 -11.56
N HIS A 67 -0.42 5.32 -12.66
CA HIS A 67 0.14 5.06 -13.99
C HIS A 67 1.58 5.53 -14.13
N LYS A 68 1.94 6.67 -13.51
CA LYS A 68 3.33 7.13 -13.46
C LYS A 68 4.22 6.13 -12.70
N LEU A 69 3.74 5.61 -11.57
CA LEU A 69 4.50 4.62 -10.77
C LEU A 69 4.78 3.32 -11.53
N LEU A 70 3.87 2.87 -12.38
CA LEU A 70 4.10 1.69 -13.24
C LEU A 70 5.37 1.82 -14.10
N MET A 71 5.75 3.05 -14.45
CA MET A 71 6.95 3.33 -15.25
C MET A 71 8.20 3.58 -14.41
N LEU A 72 8.10 3.52 -13.08
CA LEU A 72 9.17 3.86 -12.13
C LEU A 72 9.44 2.70 -11.15
N PRO A 73 9.88 1.53 -11.62
CA PRO A 73 10.05 0.34 -10.76
C PRO A 73 11.02 0.58 -9.59
N LYS A 74 12.10 1.35 -9.80
CA LYS A 74 13.04 1.71 -8.73
C LYS A 74 12.39 2.53 -7.62
N HIS A 75 11.44 3.40 -7.97
CA HIS A 75 10.69 4.20 -6.99
C HIS A 75 9.72 3.31 -6.20
N VAL A 76 9.03 2.39 -6.87
CA VAL A 76 8.18 1.40 -6.20
C VAL A 76 8.98 0.54 -5.23
N MET A 77 10.15 0.03 -5.66
CA MET A 77 11.06 -0.73 -4.80
C MET A 77 11.50 0.07 -3.57
N SER A 78 11.72 1.38 -3.72
CA SER A 78 12.18 2.23 -2.63
C SER A 78 11.23 2.26 -1.41
N TYR A 79 9.93 2.04 -1.61
CA TYR A 79 8.96 1.94 -0.51
C TYR A 79 9.25 0.77 0.43
N PHE A 80 9.90 -0.28 -0.07
CA PHE A 80 10.26 -1.48 0.69
C PHE A 80 11.66 -1.41 1.30
N LEU A 81 12.42 -0.35 1.02
CA LEU A 81 13.80 -0.18 1.51
C LEU A 81 13.89 0.64 2.79
N HIS A 82 12.76 1.12 3.32
CA HIS A 82 12.77 1.85 4.58
C HIS A 82 13.11 0.90 5.74
N PRO A 83 14.00 1.26 6.69
CA PRO A 83 14.45 0.35 7.76
C PRO A 83 13.33 -0.31 8.57
N LYS A 84 12.21 0.39 8.73
CA LYS A 84 11.02 -0.10 9.45
C LYS A 84 10.21 -1.17 8.70
N VAL A 85 10.38 -1.30 7.39
CA VAL A 85 9.68 -2.31 6.56
C VAL A 85 10.63 -3.39 6.03
N ASN A 86 11.83 -3.50 6.58
CA ASN A 86 12.85 -4.45 6.13
C ASN A 86 12.38 -5.91 6.11
N TYR A 87 11.37 -6.28 6.91
CA TYR A 87 10.79 -7.63 6.86
C TYR A 87 10.21 -7.96 5.46
N CYS A 88 9.81 -6.96 4.68
CA CYS A 88 9.36 -7.11 3.30
C CYS A 88 10.49 -7.33 2.28
N ALA A 89 11.73 -6.98 2.62
CA ALA A 89 12.87 -7.05 1.69
C ALA A 89 13.55 -8.43 1.66
N SER A 90 13.15 -9.32 2.57
CA SER A 90 13.75 -10.65 2.80
C SER A 90 12.95 -11.81 2.18
N GLY A 91 12.08 -11.53 1.21
CA GLY A 91 11.29 -12.53 0.46
C GLY A 91 12.00 -13.07 -0.77
#